data_AF-A0A165QQP2-F1
#
_entry.id   AF-A0A165QQP2-F1
#
_cell.length_a   1.000
_cell.length_b   1.000
_cell.length_c   1.000
_cell.angle_alpha   90.00
_cell.angle_beta   90.00
_cell.angle_gamma   90.00
#
_symmetry.space_group_name_H-M   'P 1'
#
loop_
_entity.id
_entity.type
_entity.pdbx_description
1 polymer ?
#
loop_
_entity_poly.entity_id
_entity_poly.type
_entity_poly.pdbx_seq_one_letter_code
_entity_poly.pdbx_strand_id
1 'polypeptide(L)'
;MESGGIFNVIKKGIGRGSPLSPLLAAIYLKPLDDVMDRAGIAYVRYMDDWVIMTPRRHQLRRGIRLIQQTLQQLKLNTHPDKTWVGKIDRGFTFLGYHHTRAGVTPAKDTIARFRERITQLYEQGAGQARIGAYATRWWRWVCAGLPGTQVLVELKALTGATRRLSPAP
;
A
#
# COMPACT_ATOMS: atom_id res chain seq x y z
N MET A 1 -34.47 -28.63 9.14
CA MET A 1 -33.85 -29.00 7.85
C MET A 1 -32.57 -28.19 7.75
N GLU A 2 -31.50 -28.70 8.35
CA GLU A 2 -30.18 -28.04 8.39
C GLU A 2 -29.30 -28.66 7.32
N SER A 3 -28.90 -27.88 6.32
CA SER A 3 -28.00 -28.34 5.26
C SER A 3 -26.63 -27.70 5.43
N GLY A 4 -25.70 -28.49 5.96
CA GLY A 4 -24.34 -28.61 5.42
C GLY A 4 -23.43 -27.39 5.54
N GLY A 5 -23.15 -26.94 6.76
CA GLY A 5 -22.01 -26.06 7.04
C GLY A 5 -20.70 -26.80 6.82
N ILE A 6 -20.07 -26.63 5.66
CA ILE A 6 -18.69 -27.08 5.42
C ILE A 6 -17.77 -26.16 6.23
N PHE A 7 -17.53 -26.50 7.50
CA PHE A 7 -16.49 -25.86 8.29
C PHE A 7 -15.13 -26.27 7.72
N ASN A 8 -14.63 -25.48 6.77
CA ASN A 8 -13.23 -25.55 6.37
C ASN A 8 -12.39 -25.12 7.57
N VAL A 9 -11.89 -26.09 8.35
CA VAL A 9 -10.92 -25.85 9.40
C VAL A 9 -9.66 -25.33 8.73
N ILE A 10 -9.49 -24.00 8.71
CA ILE A 10 -8.29 -23.36 8.19
C ILE A 10 -7.13 -23.78 9.10
N LYS A 11 -6.35 -24.78 8.67
CA LYS A 11 -5.18 -25.28 9.39
C LYS A 11 -4.03 -24.26 9.46
N LYS A 12 -4.02 -23.24 8.59
CA LYS A 12 -3.04 -22.15 8.55
C LYS A 12 -3.61 -20.93 7.84
N GLY A 13 -3.56 -19.77 8.48
CA GLY A 13 -4.00 -18.49 7.93
C GLY A 13 -4.98 -17.77 8.87
N ILE A 14 -5.00 -16.44 8.79
CA ILE A 14 -5.98 -15.63 9.51
C ILE A 14 -7.15 -15.36 8.56
N GLY A 15 -8.39 -15.46 9.03
CA GLY A 15 -9.57 -15.13 8.23
C GLY A 15 -9.46 -13.71 7.66
N ARG A 16 -9.59 -13.58 6.33
CA ARG A 16 -9.62 -12.27 5.65
C ARG A 16 -10.81 -11.47 6.18
N GLY A 17 -10.53 -10.43 6.97
CA GLY A 17 -11.55 -9.58 7.58
C GLY A 17 -11.67 -9.68 9.11
N SER A 18 -10.84 -10.49 9.78
CA SER A 18 -10.77 -10.44 11.25
C SER A 18 -10.08 -9.15 11.72
N PRO A 19 -10.67 -8.38 12.65
CA PRO A 19 -10.02 -7.20 13.23
C PRO A 19 -8.75 -7.54 14.03
N LEU A 20 -8.53 -8.82 14.37
CA LEU A 20 -7.31 -9.29 15.04
C LEU A 20 -6.19 -9.60 14.05
N SER A 21 -6.50 -9.75 12.75
CA SER A 21 -5.50 -10.07 11.72
C SER A 21 -4.35 -9.05 11.67
N PRO A 22 -4.61 -7.73 11.72
CA PRO A 22 -3.54 -6.74 11.75
C PRO A 22 -2.63 -6.85 12.96
N LEU A 23 -3.22 -7.10 14.14
CA LEU A 23 -2.47 -7.23 15.39
C LEU A 23 -1.57 -8.46 15.36
N LEU A 24 -2.12 -9.60 14.94
CA LEU A 24 -1.36 -10.84 14.83
C LEU A 24 -0.23 -10.73 13.80
N ALA A 25 -0.48 -10.10 12.65
CA ALA A 25 0.57 -9.85 11.66
C ALA A 25 1.67 -8.91 12.21
N ALA A 26 1.31 -7.89 13.00
CA ALA A 26 2.27 -7.00 13.63
C ALA A 26 3.19 -7.75 14.61
N ILE A 27 2.62 -8.56 15.51
CA ILE A 27 3.35 -9.35 16.50
C ILE A 27 4.21 -10.42 15.82
N TYR A 28 3.65 -11.12 14.84
CA TYR A 28 4.31 -12.24 14.18
C TYR A 28 5.56 -11.81 13.40
N LEU A 29 5.53 -10.62 12.80
CA LEU A 29 6.64 -10.07 12.02
C LEU A 29 7.60 -9.22 12.87
N LYS A 30 7.39 -9.09 14.19
CA LYS A 30 8.28 -8.36 15.10
C LYS A 30 9.76 -8.77 14.96
N PRO A 31 10.13 -10.07 14.83
CA PRO A 31 11.52 -10.46 14.66
C PRO A 31 12.18 -9.88 13.41
N LEU A 32 11.40 -9.60 12.35
CA LEU A 32 11.89 -8.95 11.14
C LEU A 32 12.28 -7.50 11.43
N ASP A 33 11.42 -6.76 12.13
CA ASP A 33 11.69 -5.38 12.54
C ASP A 33 12.99 -5.31 13.38
N ASP A 34 13.13 -6.22 14.36
CA ASP A 34 14.30 -6.28 15.25
C ASP A 34 15.61 -6.61 14.50
N VAL A 35 15.56 -7.42 13.44
CA VAL A 35 16.74 -7.74 12.61
C VAL A 35 17.13 -6.56 11.72
N MET A 36 16.14 -5.86 11.15
CA MET A 36 16.36 -4.71 10.28
C MET A 36 16.93 -3.52 11.05
N ASP A 37 16.42 -3.27 12.26
CA ASP A 37 16.90 -2.22 13.16
C ASP A 37 18.36 -2.46 13.59
N ARG A 38 18.67 -3.68 14.05
CA ARG A 38 20.05 -4.09 14.37
C ARG A 38 21.01 -4.01 13.17
N ALA A 39 20.51 -4.17 11.95
CA ALA A 39 21.32 -4.06 10.75
C ALA A 39 21.57 -2.59 10.32
N GLY A 40 20.90 -1.62 10.93
CA GLY A 40 21.00 -0.20 10.59
C GLY A 40 20.47 0.12 9.19
N ILE A 41 19.45 -0.62 8.74
CA ILE A 41 18.88 -0.46 7.40
C ILE A 41 17.57 0.33 7.50
N ALA A 42 17.45 1.41 6.72
CA ALA A 42 16.22 2.19 6.68
C ALA A 42 15.07 1.32 6.13
N TYR A 43 14.07 1.12 6.97
CA TYR A 43 13.03 0.12 6.82
C TYR A 43 11.69 0.70 7.23
N VAL A 44 10.66 0.49 6.41
CA VAL A 44 9.27 0.87 6.70
C VAL A 44 8.38 -0.33 6.39
N ARG A 45 7.50 -0.69 7.32
CA ARG A 45 6.54 -1.78 7.15
C ARG A 45 5.12 -1.30 7.37
N TYR A 46 4.22 -1.79 6.53
CA TYR A 46 2.79 -1.72 6.71
C TYR A 46 2.21 -3.13 6.57
N MET A 47 1.84 -3.74 7.69
CA MET A 47 1.36 -5.12 7.75
C MET A 47 2.39 -6.10 7.13
N ASP A 48 2.06 -6.70 5.99
CA ASP A 48 2.87 -7.64 5.20
C ASP A 48 3.64 -6.98 4.06
N ASP A 49 3.37 -5.71 3.75
CA ASP A 49 4.12 -4.96 2.74
C ASP A 49 5.22 -4.11 3.43
N TRP A 50 6.44 -4.13 2.90
CA TRP A 50 7.56 -3.35 3.43
C TRP A 50 8.42 -2.74 2.32
N VAL A 51 9.14 -1.68 2.68
CA VAL A 51 10.10 -0.98 1.83
C VAL A 51 11.42 -0.88 2.57
N ILE A 52 12.50 -1.14 1.84
CA ILE A 52 13.88 -0.93 2.30
C ILE A 52 14.53 0.11 1.41
N MET A 53 15.23 1.05 2.04
CA MET A 53 15.99 2.07 1.34
C MET A 53 17.44 2.05 1.83
N THR A 54 18.38 1.95 0.90
CA THR A 54 19.81 2.00 1.23
C THR A 54 20.57 2.84 0.22
N PRO A 55 21.63 3.56 0.63
CA PRO A 55 22.48 4.30 -0.30
C PRO A 55 23.34 3.38 -1.16
N ARG A 56 23.64 2.16 -0.70
CA ARG A 56 24.57 1.23 -1.37
C ARG A 56 23.92 -0.12 -1.71
N ARG A 57 24.24 -0.65 -2.89
CA ARG A 57 23.74 -1.95 -3.39
C ARG A 57 24.10 -3.14 -2.49
N HIS A 58 25.26 -3.13 -1.84
CA HIS A 58 25.65 -4.23 -0.94
C HIS A 58 24.81 -4.26 0.34
N GLN A 59 24.41 -3.09 0.87
CA GLN A 59 23.48 -3.01 2.01
C GLN A 59 22.09 -3.52 1.62
N LEU A 60 21.65 -3.21 0.39
CA LEU A 60 20.38 -3.73 -0.13
C LEU A 60 20.39 -5.25 -0.21
N ARG A 61 21.45 -5.84 -0.80
CA ARG A 61 21.64 -7.29 -0.84
C ARG A 61 21.73 -7.91 0.56
N ARG A 62 22.32 -7.22 1.53
CA ARG A 62 22.32 -7.65 2.94
C ARG A 62 20.90 -7.65 3.52
N GLY A 63 20.14 -6.57 3.33
CA GLY A 63 18.76 -6.46 3.79
C GLY A 63 17.85 -7.52 3.19
N ILE A 64 17.94 -7.77 1.88
CA ILE A 64 17.18 -8.84 1.20
C ILE A 64 17.48 -10.21 1.83
N ARG A 65 18.76 -10.52 2.06
CA ARG A 65 19.16 -11.78 2.69
C ARG A 65 18.61 -11.90 4.11
N LEU A 66 18.67 -10.83 4.91
CA LEU A 66 18.13 -10.82 6.27
C LEU A 66 16.62 -11.07 6.27
N ILE A 67 15.86 -10.38 5.41
CA ILE A 67 14.42 -10.62 5.27
C ILE A 67 14.16 -12.10 4.93
N GLN A 68 14.84 -12.63 3.90
CA GLN A 68 14.63 -14.01 3.46
C GLN A 68 14.91 -15.00 4.59
N GLN A 69 16.00 -14.81 5.34
CA GLN A 69 16.36 -15.67 6.48
C GLN A 69 15.32 -15.58 7.60
N THR A 70 14.87 -14.38 7.95
CA THR A 70 13.86 -14.21 9.01
C THR A 70 12.51 -14.80 8.60
N LEU A 71 12.08 -14.63 7.34
CA LEU A 71 10.83 -15.20 6.86
C LEU A 71 10.88 -16.74 6.81
N GLN A 72 12.01 -17.32 6.44
CA GLN A 72 12.22 -18.77 6.53
C GLN A 72 12.12 -19.28 7.98
N GLN A 73 12.71 -18.57 8.95
CA GLN A 73 12.58 -18.91 10.38
C GLN A 73 11.12 -18.82 10.86
N LEU A 74 10.38 -17.83 10.36
CA LEU A 74 8.95 -17.68 10.59
C LEU A 74 8.11 -18.67 9.75
N LYS A 75 8.70 -19.57 8.96
CA LYS A 75 7.96 -20.51 8.09
C LYS A 75 6.96 -19.80 7.15
N LEU A 76 7.30 -18.58 6.74
CA LEU A 76 6.59 -17.79 5.74
C LEU A 76 7.26 -17.95 4.38
N ASN A 77 6.45 -18.22 3.36
CA ASN A 77 6.91 -18.24 1.98
C ASN A 77 6.70 -16.86 1.35
N THR A 78 7.78 -16.25 0.86
CA THR A 78 7.68 -15.07 -0.01
C THR A 78 7.35 -15.49 -1.43
N HIS A 79 6.40 -14.81 -2.07
CA HIS A 79 6.25 -14.93 -3.52
C HIS A 79 7.39 -14.12 -4.19
N PRO A 80 8.34 -14.76 -4.91
CA PRO A 80 9.50 -14.06 -5.47
C PRO A 80 9.10 -12.92 -6.42
N ASP A 81 7.97 -13.08 -7.12
CA ASP A 81 7.50 -12.12 -8.14
C ASP A 81 6.96 -10.79 -7.59
N LYS A 82 6.71 -10.66 -6.28
CA LYS A 82 6.19 -9.42 -5.69
C LYS A 82 7.30 -8.44 -5.25
N THR A 83 8.57 -8.81 -5.38
CA THR A 83 9.69 -8.00 -4.88
C THR A 83 10.26 -7.12 -5.98
N TRP A 84 9.98 -5.81 -5.93
CA TRP A 84 10.60 -4.84 -6.83
C TRP A 84 11.90 -4.29 -6.24
N VAL A 85 12.97 -4.30 -7.03
CA VAL A 85 14.27 -3.72 -6.67
C VAL A 85 14.67 -2.69 -7.71
N GLY A 86 14.81 -1.43 -7.29
CA GLY A 86 15.19 -0.35 -8.20
C GLY A 86 15.78 0.87 -7.49
N LYS A 87 16.26 1.82 -8.30
CA LYS A 87 16.72 3.12 -7.81
C LYS A 87 15.52 4.01 -7.52
N ILE A 88 15.60 4.81 -6.46
CA ILE A 88 14.58 5.81 -6.12
C ILE A 88 14.33 6.82 -7.26
N ASP A 89 15.34 7.09 -8.10
CA ASP A 89 15.22 7.99 -9.24
C ASP A 89 14.18 7.54 -10.27
N ARG A 90 13.92 6.22 -10.36
CA ARG A 90 12.87 5.67 -11.22
C ARG A 90 11.48 5.74 -10.58
N GLY A 91 11.42 6.10 -9.31
CA GLY A 91 10.23 6.01 -8.47
C GLY A 91 9.82 4.57 -8.14
N PHE A 92 8.98 4.43 -7.13
CA PHE A 92 8.37 3.16 -6.75
C PHE A 92 6.97 3.37 -6.20
N THR A 93 6.12 2.35 -6.30
CA THR A 93 4.75 2.39 -5.77
C THR A 93 4.68 1.66 -4.42
N PHE A 94 4.13 2.31 -3.40
CA PHE A 94 3.87 1.73 -2.08
C PHE A 94 2.54 2.25 -1.54
N LEU A 95 1.70 1.36 -1.00
CA LEU A 95 0.37 1.68 -0.44
C LEU A 95 -0.53 2.54 -1.34
N GLY A 96 -0.43 2.36 -2.66
CA GLY A 96 -1.22 3.11 -3.65
C GLY A 96 -0.70 4.50 -3.97
N TYR A 97 0.48 4.87 -3.45
CA TYR A 97 1.22 6.09 -3.76
C TYR A 97 2.48 5.77 -4.57
N HIS A 98 2.81 6.65 -5.50
CA HIS A 98 4.05 6.63 -6.25
C HIS A 98 5.03 7.64 -5.63
N HIS A 99 6.14 7.11 -5.13
CA HIS A 99 7.20 7.87 -4.47
C HIS A 99 8.32 8.15 -5.47
N THR A 100 8.71 9.42 -5.57
CA THR A 100 9.85 9.87 -6.37
C THR A 100 10.70 10.84 -5.57
N ARG A 101 11.87 11.21 -6.11
CA ARG A 101 12.69 12.28 -5.53
C ARG A 101 11.96 13.64 -5.51
N ALA A 102 11.03 13.87 -6.44
CA ALA A 102 10.27 15.11 -6.55
C ALA A 102 9.09 15.19 -5.57
N GLY A 103 8.70 14.07 -4.96
CA GLY A 103 7.57 13.99 -4.05
C GLY A 103 6.74 12.72 -4.22
N VAL A 104 5.59 12.72 -3.56
CA VAL A 104 4.65 11.60 -3.52
C VAL A 104 3.39 11.98 -4.32
N THR A 105 2.94 11.10 -5.19
CA THR A 105 1.69 11.25 -5.96
C THR A 105 0.84 9.99 -5.82
N PRO A 106 -0.47 10.01 -6.13
CA PRO A 106 -1.21 8.76 -6.30
C PRO A 106 -0.58 7.89 -7.39
N ALA A 107 -0.56 6.57 -7.20
CA ALA A 107 -0.10 5.66 -8.24
C ALA A 107 -1.07 5.62 -9.42
N LYS A 108 -0.54 5.33 -10.63
CA LYS A 108 -1.34 5.25 -11.86
C LYS A 108 -2.48 4.23 -11.73
N ASP A 109 -2.20 3.07 -11.17
CA ASP A 109 -3.20 2.01 -10.97
C ASP A 109 -4.28 2.43 -9.97
N THR A 110 -3.91 3.19 -8.94
CA THR A 110 -4.87 3.76 -7.97
C THR A 110 -5.85 4.70 -8.66
N ILE A 111 -5.35 5.56 -9.56
CA ILE A 111 -6.18 6.46 -10.37
C ILE A 111 -7.05 5.67 -11.36
N ALA A 112 -6.49 4.65 -12.02
CA ALA A 112 -7.22 3.81 -12.96
C ALA A 112 -8.40 3.08 -12.28
N ARG A 113 -8.15 2.45 -11.12
CA ARG A 113 -9.18 1.78 -10.31
C ARG A 113 -10.26 2.75 -9.83
N PHE A 114 -9.88 3.97 -9.47
CA PHE A 114 -10.84 5.02 -9.10
C PHE A 114 -11.77 5.35 -10.27
N ARG A 115 -11.21 5.60 -11.46
CA ARG A 115 -11.98 5.88 -12.68
C ARG A 115 -12.91 4.72 -13.04
N GLU A 116 -12.37 3.51 -13.08
CA GLU A 116 -13.14 2.29 -13.35
C GLU A 116 -14.32 2.17 -12.37
N ARG A 117 -14.09 2.42 -11.08
CA ARG A 117 -15.15 2.34 -10.08
C ARG A 117 -16.23 3.41 -10.25
N ILE A 118 -15.86 4.64 -10.62
CA ILE A 118 -16.81 5.71 -10.94
C ILE A 118 -17.65 5.31 -12.16
N THR A 119 -17.02 4.81 -13.23
CA THR A 119 -17.71 4.34 -14.44
C THR A 119 -18.71 3.24 -14.12
N GLN A 120 -18.30 2.22 -13.36
CA GLN A 120 -19.21 1.15 -12.93
C GLN A 120 -20.41 1.66 -12.13
N LEU A 121 -20.21 2.61 -11.21
CA LEU A 121 -21.31 3.18 -10.45
C LEU A 121 -22.29 3.94 -11.35
N TYR A 122 -21.78 4.66 -12.34
CA TYR A 122 -22.60 5.36 -13.32
C TYR A 122 -23.41 4.39 -14.18
N GLU A 123 -22.78 3.34 -14.72
CA GLU A 123 -23.44 2.30 -15.52
C GLU A 123 -24.52 1.53 -14.74
N GLN A 124 -24.33 1.35 -13.43
CA GLN A 124 -25.30 0.74 -12.53
C GLN A 124 -26.46 1.69 -12.13
N GLY A 125 -26.52 2.90 -12.70
CA GLY A 125 -27.57 3.88 -12.39
C GLY A 125 -27.48 4.44 -10.96
N ALA A 126 -26.29 4.45 -10.35
CA ALA A 126 -26.14 5.03 -9.01
C ALA A 126 -26.45 6.53 -9.02
N GLY A 127 -27.26 6.98 -8.06
CA GLY A 127 -27.57 8.40 -7.92
C GLY A 127 -26.32 9.26 -7.67
N GLN A 128 -26.38 10.52 -8.12
CA GLN A 128 -25.26 11.47 -8.05
C GLN A 128 -24.68 11.62 -6.64
N ALA A 129 -25.52 11.59 -5.60
CA ALA A 129 -25.08 11.64 -4.21
C ALA A 129 -24.14 10.47 -3.83
N ARG A 130 -24.42 9.25 -4.33
CA ARG A 130 -23.62 8.06 -4.05
C ARG A 130 -22.26 8.13 -4.75
N ILE A 131 -22.23 8.57 -6.00
CA ILE A 131 -21.01 8.78 -6.78
C ILE A 131 -20.15 9.86 -6.11
N GLY A 132 -20.76 11.01 -5.76
CA GLY A 132 -20.09 12.10 -5.06
C GLY A 132 -19.52 11.69 -3.70
N ALA A 133 -20.26 10.90 -2.91
CA ALA A 133 -19.77 10.37 -1.63
C ALA A 133 -18.60 9.40 -1.79
N TYR A 134 -18.58 8.59 -2.85
CA TYR A 134 -17.42 7.75 -3.17
C TYR A 134 -16.20 8.59 -3.57
N ALA A 135 -16.37 9.55 -4.48
CA ALA A 135 -15.29 10.44 -4.91
C ALA A 135 -14.70 11.24 -3.74
N THR A 136 -15.55 11.74 -2.85
CA THR A 136 -15.11 12.48 -1.64
C THR A 136 -14.28 11.60 -0.70
N ARG A 137 -14.72 10.36 -0.45
CA ARG A 137 -13.97 9.41 0.39
C ARG A 137 -12.63 9.04 -0.23
N TRP A 138 -12.60 8.81 -1.54
CA TRP A 138 -11.35 8.56 -2.26
C TRP A 138 -10.39 9.74 -2.15
N TRP A 139 -10.88 10.96 -2.35
CA TRP A 139 -10.07 12.17 -2.20
C TRP A 139 -9.51 12.35 -0.79
N ARG A 140 -10.34 12.15 0.25
CA ARG A 140 -9.88 12.17 1.65
C ARG A 140 -8.78 11.15 1.89
N TRP A 141 -8.92 9.93 1.37
CA TRP A 141 -7.89 8.90 1.47
C TRP A 141 -6.59 9.35 0.78
N VAL A 142 -6.66 9.90 -0.44
CA VAL A 142 -5.49 10.43 -1.17
C VAL A 142 -4.78 11.53 -0.38
N CYS A 143 -5.53 12.50 0.15
CA CYS A 143 -4.95 13.59 0.93
C CYS A 143 -4.33 13.12 2.24
N ALA A 144 -4.90 12.10 2.89
CA ALA A 144 -4.38 11.57 4.15
C ALA A 144 -2.97 10.96 4.01
N GLY A 145 -2.62 10.40 2.84
CA GLY A 145 -1.29 9.87 2.59
C GLY A 145 -0.27 10.87 2.03
N LEU A 146 -0.67 12.13 1.84
CA LEU A 146 0.18 13.19 1.28
C LEU A 146 0.40 14.30 2.31
N PRO A 147 1.44 14.21 3.15
CA PRO A 147 1.65 15.15 4.25
C PRO A 147 2.14 16.50 3.72
N GLY A 148 1.27 17.52 3.70
CA GLY A 148 1.56 18.98 3.74
C GLY A 148 2.54 19.59 2.73
N THR A 149 3.22 18.78 1.93
CA THR A 149 4.33 19.15 1.07
C THR A 149 3.75 19.19 -0.32
N GLN A 150 3.54 20.42 -0.82
CA GLN A 150 3.01 20.80 -2.13
C GLN A 150 2.81 19.62 -3.07
N VAL A 151 1.64 19.01 -2.97
CA VAL A 151 1.21 18.10 -4.01
C VAL A 151 0.86 18.99 -5.19
N LEU A 152 1.82 19.19 -6.09
CA LEU A 152 1.50 19.42 -7.48
C LEU A 152 0.87 18.11 -7.98
N VAL A 153 -0.35 17.81 -7.52
CA VAL A 153 -1.26 17.01 -8.32
C VAL A 153 -1.45 17.90 -9.54
N GLU A 154 -0.83 17.54 -10.66
CA GLU A 154 -1.36 18.00 -11.93
C GLU A 154 -2.79 17.45 -12.02
N LEU A 155 -3.74 18.24 -11.49
CA LEU A 155 -5.18 18.06 -11.63
C LEU A 155 -5.59 17.97 -13.11
N LYS A 156 -4.70 18.35 -14.03
CA LYS A 156 -4.77 18.04 -15.45
C LYS A 156 -5.11 16.58 -15.72
N ALA A 157 -4.51 15.64 -14.99
CA ALA A 157 -4.76 14.22 -15.23
C ALA A 157 -6.17 13.79 -14.84
N LEU A 158 -6.83 14.46 -13.89
CA LEU A 158 -8.14 14.01 -13.37
C LEU A 158 -9.33 14.88 -13.77
N THR A 159 -9.09 16.15 -14.11
CA THR A 159 -10.17 17.13 -14.29
C THR A 159 -10.05 17.97 -15.56
N GLY A 160 -8.93 17.90 -16.29
CA GLY A 160 -8.67 18.77 -17.44
C GLY A 160 -8.56 20.27 -17.11
N ALA A 161 -8.80 20.67 -15.86
CA ALA A 161 -8.84 22.04 -15.40
C ALA A 161 -7.73 22.32 -14.39
N THR A 162 -7.08 23.48 -14.53
CA THR A 162 -6.01 23.92 -13.64
C THR A 162 -6.62 24.71 -12.49
N ARG A 163 -6.73 24.11 -11.30
CA ARG A 163 -7.01 24.86 -10.05
C ARG A 163 -5.94 24.59 -9.01
N ARG A 164 -5.28 25.65 -8.56
CA ARG A 164 -4.46 25.61 -7.34
C ARG A 164 -5.40 25.56 -6.14
N LEU A 165 -5.32 24.52 -5.34
CA LEU A 165 -5.95 24.49 -4.02
C LEU A 165 -4.82 24.61 -2.99
N SER A 166 -4.71 25.77 -2.36
CA SER A 166 -3.95 25.91 -1.12
C SER A 166 -4.68 25.17 0.00
N PRO A 167 -3.97 24.56 0.97
CA PRO A 167 -4.59 24.19 2.21
C PRO A 167 -5.10 25.47 2.88
N ALA A 168 -6.42 25.56 3.09
CA ALA A 168 -6.98 26.57 3.98
C ALA A 168 -6.49 26.27 5.42
N PRO A 169 -6.28 27.32 6.25
CA PRO A 169 -5.68 27.20 7.58
C PRO A 169 -6.44 26.29 8.54
#